data_AF-A0A813I5A8-F1
#
_entry.id   AF-A0A813I5A8-F1
#
_cell.length_a   1.000
_cell.length_b   1.000
_cell.length_c   1.000
_cell.angle_alpha   90.00
_cell.angle_beta   90.00
_cell.angle_gamma   90.00
#
_symmetry.space_group_name_H-M   'P 1'
#
loop_
_entity.id
_entity.type
_entity.pdbx_description
1 polymer ?
#
loop_
_entity_poly.entity_id
_entity_poly.type
_entity_poly.pdbx_seq_one_letter_code
_entity_poly.pdbx_strand_id
1 'polypeptide(L)'
;GNAVSPKPLLTQLVSRFPWYRGNEQQDAHELLRTLLGSVSDEPTLAERKAEKAAKAEKKVTPRAPPGSPSCVSEKVVWQNFRGHLCAAVLCWNCRRVSVRRDPFLDLSLEMPPSSGAEAGMLGVTAAMRLDPPTKSSSSSKERPAEEVEEDDEADDEEEGFSRPVSKKEKSRKKAEAAAEAAAAARSTLEAE
;
A
#
# COMPACT_ATOMS: atom_id res chain seq x y z
N GLY A 1 0.71 30.82 1.33
CA GLY A 1 1.54 29.78 1.95
C GLY A 1 2.95 29.88 1.40
N ASN A 2 3.97 29.74 2.24
CA ASN A 2 5.36 29.75 1.78
C ASN A 2 5.66 28.43 1.06
N ALA A 3 5.85 28.49 -0.26
CA ALA A 3 6.30 27.35 -1.05
C ALA A 3 7.81 27.20 -0.92
N VAL A 4 8.28 26.01 -0.55
CA VAL A 4 9.71 25.66 -0.49
C VAL A 4 10.05 24.80 -1.69
N SER A 5 11.18 25.08 -2.35
CA SER A 5 11.64 24.32 -3.50
C SER A 5 12.49 23.11 -3.05
N PRO A 6 12.14 21.87 -3.44
CA PRO A 6 12.88 20.66 -3.03
C PRO A 6 14.15 20.41 -3.87
N LYS A 7 14.75 21.45 -4.46
CA LYS A 7 15.96 21.33 -5.31
C LYS A 7 17.10 20.52 -4.65
N PRO A 8 17.42 20.69 -3.35
CA PRO A 8 18.49 19.90 -2.73
C PRO A 8 18.18 18.40 -2.72
N LEU A 9 16.92 18.02 -2.44
CA LEU A 9 16.48 16.63 -2.47
C LEU A 9 16.56 16.06 -3.88
N LEU A 10 16.06 16.81 -4.88
CA LEU A 10 16.13 16.39 -6.28
C LEU A 10 17.57 16.19 -6.75
N THR A 11 18.50 17.06 -6.35
CA THR A 11 19.93 16.91 -6.68
C THR A 11 20.50 15.61 -6.10
N GLN A 12 20.21 15.27 -4.85
CA GLN A 12 20.67 14.02 -4.24
C GLN A 12 20.03 12.80 -4.91
N LEU A 13 18.72 12.87 -5.19
CA LEU A 13 17.99 11.80 -5.87
C LEU A 13 18.60 11.51 -7.25
N VAL A 14 18.79 12.53 -8.08
CA VAL A 14 19.37 12.38 -9.43
C VAL A 14 20.84 11.95 -9.39
N SER A 15 21.58 12.35 -8.35
CA SER A 15 22.96 11.90 -8.16
C SER A 15 23.05 10.40 -7.91
N ARG A 16 22.06 9.81 -7.24
CA ARG A 16 22.02 8.36 -6.93
C ARG A 16 21.28 7.55 -7.99
N PHE A 17 20.25 8.14 -8.58
CA PHE A 17 19.32 7.49 -9.50
C PHE A 17 19.16 8.36 -10.75
N PRO A 18 20.04 8.23 -11.75
CA PRO A 18 20.11 9.13 -12.89
C PRO A 18 18.86 9.19 -13.76
N TRP A 19 17.98 8.18 -13.71
CA TRP A 19 16.74 8.13 -14.47
C TRP A 19 15.67 9.14 -14.00
N TYR A 20 15.77 9.67 -12.78
CA TYR A 20 14.93 10.80 -12.34
C TYR A 20 15.43 12.17 -12.85
N ARG A 21 16.48 12.20 -13.69
CA ARG A 21 16.99 13.44 -14.27
C ARG A 21 16.01 13.99 -15.30
N GLY A 22 15.91 15.32 -15.33
CA GLY A 22 15.09 16.03 -16.30
C GLY A 22 13.81 16.53 -15.66
N ASN A 23 12.84 16.86 -16.49
CA ASN A 23 11.54 17.39 -16.07
C ASN A 23 10.40 16.52 -16.61
N GLU A 24 10.65 15.23 -16.78
CA GLU A 24 9.63 14.27 -17.21
C GLU A 24 8.73 13.89 -16.02
N GLN A 25 7.48 13.55 -16.32
CA GLN A 25 6.59 13.00 -15.30
C GLN A 25 7.02 11.58 -14.93
N GLN A 26 6.94 11.24 -13.65
CA GLN A 26 7.40 9.97 -13.10
C GLN A 26 6.29 9.35 -12.27
N ASP A 27 6.30 8.03 -12.14
CA ASP A 27 5.40 7.33 -11.25
C ASP A 27 5.76 7.63 -9.79
N ALA A 28 4.81 8.17 -9.03
CA ALA A 28 4.99 8.49 -7.62
C ALA A 28 5.20 7.24 -6.75
N HIS A 29 4.63 6.09 -7.14
CA HIS A 29 4.83 4.83 -6.44
C HIS A 29 6.25 4.32 -6.62
N GLU A 30 6.81 4.42 -7.83
CA GLU A 30 8.21 4.07 -8.10
C GLU A 30 9.17 4.96 -7.29
N LEU A 31 8.89 6.26 -7.24
CA LEU A 31 9.65 7.21 -6.43
C LEU A 31 9.59 6.86 -4.94
N LEU A 32 8.41 6.52 -4.41
CA LEU A 32 8.24 6.12 -3.01
C LEU A 32 9.10 4.88 -2.68
N ARG A 33 9.01 3.82 -3.49
CA ARG A 33 9.80 2.60 -3.28
C ARG A 33 11.30 2.89 -3.34
N THR A 34 11.72 3.73 -4.28
CA THR A 34 13.12 4.13 -4.43
C THR A 34 13.61 4.89 -3.19
N LEU A 35 12.81 5.83 -2.69
CA LEU A 35 13.15 6.62 -1.50
C LEU A 35 13.24 5.75 -0.24
N LEU A 36 12.25 4.89 0.02
CA LEU A 36 12.24 4.00 1.18
C LEU A 36 13.43 3.03 1.17
N GLY A 37 13.76 2.46 -0.01
CA GLY A 37 14.96 1.65 -0.17
C GLY A 37 16.24 2.45 0.09
N SER A 38 16.33 3.66 -0.47
CA SER A 38 17.52 4.51 -0.31
C SER A 38 17.78 4.94 1.13
N VAL A 39 16.71 5.24 1.89
CA VAL A 39 16.78 5.57 3.32
C VAL A 39 17.15 4.34 4.14
N SER A 40 16.57 3.18 3.82
CA SER A 40 16.89 1.93 4.52
C SER A 40 18.38 1.59 4.41
N ASP A 41 18.98 1.84 3.24
CA ASP A 41 20.39 1.58 2.98
C ASP A 41 21.33 2.69 3.49
N GLU A 42 20.82 3.78 4.07
CA GLU A 42 21.64 4.92 4.47
C GLU A 42 22.14 4.76 5.92
N PRO A 43 23.42 4.42 6.14
CA PRO A 43 23.97 4.34 7.48
C PRO A 43 24.17 5.74 8.06
N THR A 44 23.91 5.88 9.36
CA THR A 44 24.25 7.08 10.12
C THR A 44 25.75 7.33 10.12
N LEU A 45 26.16 8.58 10.35
CA LEU A 45 27.58 8.93 10.45
C LEU A 45 28.31 8.13 11.55
N ALA A 46 27.61 7.80 12.64
CA ALA A 46 28.14 6.98 13.72
C ALA A 46 28.42 5.54 13.24
N GLU A 47 27.45 4.92 12.55
CA GLU A 47 27.61 3.58 11.98
C GLU A 47 28.73 3.53 10.94
N ARG A 48 28.83 4.54 10.07
CA ARG A 48 29.94 4.64 9.10
C ARG A 48 31.31 4.76 9.76
N LYS A 49 31.40 5.49 10.88
CA LYS A 49 32.64 5.61 11.66
C LYS A 49 33.00 4.30 12.35
N ALA A 50 32.02 3.64 12.96
CA ALA A 50 32.20 2.35 13.61
C ALA A 50 32.66 1.28 12.61
N GLU A 51 32.06 1.23 11.43
CA GLU A 51 32.44 0.30 10.35
C GLU A 51 33.90 0.54 9.89
N LYS A 52 34.29 1.81 9.70
CA LYS A 52 35.67 2.17 9.35
C LYS A 52 36.67 1.76 10.44
N ALA A 53 36.34 1.99 11.71
CA ALA A 53 37.18 1.60 12.84
C ALA A 53 37.31 0.07 12.93
N ALA A 54 36.21 -0.67 12.79
CA ALA A 54 36.22 -2.14 12.80
C ALA A 54 37.08 -2.72 11.67
N LYS A 55 37.01 -2.13 10.46
CA LYS A 55 37.87 -2.50 9.32
C LYS A 55 39.35 -2.23 9.58
N ALA A 56 39.68 -1.11 10.21
CA ALA A 56 41.07 -0.78 10.58
C ALA A 56 41.63 -1.74 11.63
N GLU A 57 40.81 -2.17 12.59
CA GLU A 57 41.20 -3.12 13.65
C GLU A 57 41.11 -4.60 13.24
N LYS A 58 40.77 -4.92 11.98
CA LYS A 58 40.45 -6.30 11.51
C LYS A 58 39.49 -7.07 12.44
N LYS A 59 38.63 -6.36 13.16
CA LYS A 59 37.63 -6.99 14.05
C LYS A 59 36.47 -7.47 13.21
N VAL A 60 36.19 -8.77 13.28
CA VAL A 60 34.97 -9.36 12.75
C VAL A 60 33.83 -8.92 13.66
N THR A 61 32.92 -8.10 13.14
CA THR A 61 31.69 -7.75 13.87
C THR A 61 30.73 -8.93 13.85
N PRO A 62 30.04 -9.23 14.95
CA PRO A 62 28.99 -10.25 14.96
C PRO A 62 27.94 -9.89 13.91
N ARG A 63 27.68 -10.81 12.98
CA ARG A 63 26.65 -10.63 11.97
C ARG A 63 25.29 -10.76 12.64
N ALA A 64 24.46 -9.72 12.53
CA ALA A 64 23.09 -9.77 13.03
C ALA A 64 22.32 -10.95 12.37
N PRO A 65 21.34 -11.54 13.06
CA PRO A 65 20.58 -12.66 12.51
C PRO A 65 19.93 -12.27 11.17
N PRO A 66 19.81 -13.21 10.22
CA PRO A 66 19.20 -12.95 8.91
C PRO A 66 17.80 -12.35 9.08
N GLY A 67 17.53 -11.23 8.40
CA GLY A 67 16.23 -10.56 8.47
C GLY A 67 16.03 -9.63 9.67
N SER A 68 17.09 -9.26 10.38
CA SER A 68 17.09 -8.15 11.33
C SER A 68 17.65 -6.87 10.69
N PRO A 69 17.11 -5.68 11.03
CA PRO A 69 17.62 -4.43 10.50
C PRO A 69 19.06 -4.20 10.95
N SER A 70 19.90 -3.88 9.98
CA SER A 70 21.35 -3.73 10.10
C SER A 70 21.79 -2.34 10.52
N CYS A 71 20.94 -1.33 10.30
CA CYS A 71 21.20 0.06 10.69
C CYS A 71 19.94 0.72 11.29
N VAL A 72 20.14 1.90 11.88
CA VAL A 72 19.07 2.71 12.47
C VAL A 72 18.03 3.09 11.41
N SER A 73 18.45 3.51 10.21
CA SER A 73 17.55 3.96 9.15
C SER A 73 16.66 2.82 8.63
N GLU A 74 17.24 1.63 8.41
CA GLU A 74 16.50 0.41 8.07
C GLU A 74 15.48 0.07 9.16
N LYS A 75 15.87 0.15 10.44
CA LYS A 75 14.95 -0.10 11.55
C LYS A 75 13.77 0.89 11.55
N VAL A 76 13.99 2.17 11.26
CA VAL A 76 12.92 3.17 11.20
C VAL A 76 11.95 2.85 10.06
N VAL A 77 12.45 2.56 8.85
CA VAL A 77 11.58 2.20 7.73
C VAL A 77 10.78 0.94 8.05
N TRP A 78 11.45 -0.06 8.63
CA TRP A 78 10.84 -1.32 9.01
C TRP A 78 9.74 -1.17 10.06
N GLN A 79 9.94 -0.31 11.07
CA GLN A 79 8.96 -0.09 12.12
C GLN A 79 7.70 0.64 11.63
N ASN A 80 7.84 1.50 10.64
CA ASN A 80 6.74 2.37 10.19
C ASN A 80 5.98 1.82 8.98
N PHE A 81 6.69 1.15 8.05
CA PHE A 81 6.11 0.76 6.76
C PHE A 81 5.93 -0.76 6.61
N ARG A 82 6.65 -1.57 7.40
CA ARG A 82 6.66 -3.01 7.15
C ARG A 82 5.38 -3.70 7.60
N GLY A 83 4.82 -4.50 6.69
CA GLY A 83 3.86 -5.55 7.00
C GLY A 83 4.34 -6.93 6.56
N HIS A 84 3.50 -7.94 6.76
CA HIS A 84 3.73 -9.30 6.26
C HIS A 84 2.52 -9.79 5.46
N LEU A 85 2.77 -10.32 4.27
CA LEU A 85 1.81 -10.98 3.42
C LEU A 85 1.97 -12.50 3.56
N CYS A 86 0.90 -13.20 3.90
CA CYS A 86 0.87 -14.66 3.87
C CYS A 86 0.47 -15.14 2.47
N ALA A 87 1.44 -15.56 1.66
CA ALA A 87 1.21 -16.12 0.34
C ALA A 87 1.11 -17.65 0.42
N ALA A 88 -0.03 -18.20 0.05
CA ALA A 88 -0.25 -19.65 -0.05
C ALA A 88 -0.40 -20.06 -1.52
N VAL A 89 0.55 -20.84 -2.04
CA VAL A 89 0.57 -21.29 -3.43
C VAL A 89 0.26 -22.78 -3.49
N LEU A 90 -0.75 -23.16 -4.29
CA LEU A 90 -1.12 -24.55 -4.55
C LEU A 90 -0.47 -25.03 -5.85
N CYS A 91 0.37 -26.07 -5.79
CA CYS A 91 0.84 -26.74 -6.99
C CYS A 91 -0.28 -27.56 -7.62
N TRP A 92 -0.64 -27.28 -8.87
CA TRP A 92 -1.74 -27.98 -9.55
C TRP A 92 -1.43 -29.44 -9.89
N ASN A 93 -0.16 -29.80 -10.04
CA ASN A 93 0.24 -31.18 -10.34
C ASN A 93 0.24 -32.08 -9.10
N CYS A 94 1.00 -31.70 -8.06
CA CYS A 94 1.16 -32.53 -6.86
C CYS A 94 0.24 -32.16 -5.68
N ARG A 95 -0.64 -31.16 -5.85
CA ARG A 95 -1.61 -30.66 -4.85
C ARG A 95 -1.01 -30.20 -3.52
N ARG A 96 0.32 -30.03 -3.43
CA ARG A 96 0.98 -29.45 -2.26
C ARG A 96 0.74 -27.95 -2.19
N VAL A 97 0.48 -27.47 -0.98
CA VAL A 97 0.41 -26.04 -0.65
C VAL A 97 1.72 -25.61 -0.03
N SER A 98 2.36 -24.59 -0.59
CA SER A 98 3.50 -23.90 0.02
C SER A 98 3.04 -22.57 0.58
N VAL A 99 3.27 -22.33 1.86
CA VAL A 99 2.96 -21.06 2.53
C VAL A 99 4.25 -20.29 2.78
N ARG A 100 4.25 -19.00 2.45
CA ARG A 100 5.32 -18.06 2.73
C ARG A 100 4.78 -16.82 3.41
N ARG A 101 5.57 -16.25 4.31
CA ARG A 101 5.28 -14.97 4.97
C ARG A 101 6.28 -13.93 4.47
N ASP A 102 5.87 -13.19 3.45
CA ASP A 102 6.73 -12.25 2.75
C ASP A 102 6.58 -10.83 3.33
N PRO A 103 7.67 -10.11 3.62
CA PRO A 103 7.57 -8.72 4.05
C PRO A 103 7.16 -7.80 2.90
N PHE A 104 6.39 -6.76 3.19
CA PHE A 104 6.07 -5.69 2.26
C PHE A 104 6.20 -4.32 2.93
N LEU A 105 6.33 -3.24 2.16
CA LEU A 105 6.36 -1.85 2.65
C LEU A 105 5.14 -1.02 2.22
N ASP A 106 4.38 -1.56 1.28
CA ASP A 106 3.20 -0.95 0.67
C ASP A 106 2.28 -2.06 0.12
N LEU A 107 1.00 -1.72 -0.07
CA LEU A 107 0.01 -2.57 -0.74
C LEU A 107 -0.43 -1.88 -2.03
N SER A 108 -0.18 -2.54 -3.16
CA SER A 108 -0.76 -2.15 -4.45
C SER A 108 -2.07 -2.89 -4.63
N LEU A 109 -3.17 -2.15 -4.69
CA LEU A 109 -4.51 -2.71 -4.79
C LEU A 109 -5.02 -2.56 -6.22
N GLU A 110 -5.62 -3.63 -6.74
CA GLU A 110 -6.36 -3.56 -7.99
C GLU A 110 -7.67 -2.80 -7.78
N MET A 111 -8.00 -1.92 -8.71
CA MET A 111 -9.29 -1.24 -8.70
C MET A 111 -10.34 -2.18 -9.29
N PRO A 112 -11.53 -2.31 -8.67
CA PRO A 112 -12.61 -3.07 -9.28
C PRO A 112 -13.00 -2.41 -10.61
N PRO A 113 -13.44 -3.20 -11.61
CA PRO A 113 -13.87 -2.65 -12.88
C PRO A 113 -15.06 -1.71 -12.65
N SER A 114 -15.00 -0.50 -13.21
CA SER A 114 -16.12 0.44 -13.17
C SER A 114 -17.25 -0.11 -14.05
N SER A 115 -18.31 -0.59 -13.41
CA SER A 115 -19.58 -1.03 -14.01
C SER A 115 -19.48 -2.07 -15.13
N GLY A 116 -19.42 -3.36 -14.78
CA GLY A 116 -19.79 -4.49 -15.67
C GLY A 116 -19.03 -4.67 -16.99
N ALA A 117 -18.10 -3.77 -17.31
CA ALA A 117 -17.21 -3.87 -18.45
C ALA A 117 -15.92 -4.55 -17.98
N GLU A 118 -15.64 -5.72 -18.56
CA GLU A 118 -14.33 -6.37 -18.47
C GLU A 118 -13.24 -5.34 -18.77
N ALA A 119 -12.42 -5.03 -17.76
CA ALA A 119 -11.29 -4.15 -17.94
C ALA A 119 -10.29 -4.87 -18.86
N GLY A 120 -9.99 -4.28 -20.02
CA GLY A 120 -8.95 -4.80 -20.90
C GLY A 120 -7.59 -4.84 -20.18
N MET A 121 -6.60 -5.49 -20.79
CA MET A 121 -5.27 -5.83 -20.24
C MET A 121 -4.44 -4.68 -19.63
N LEU A 122 -4.94 -3.43 -19.64
CA LEU A 122 -4.31 -2.23 -19.06
C LEU A 122 -5.27 -1.38 -18.21
N GLY A 123 -6.41 -1.92 -17.76
CA GLY A 123 -7.36 -1.16 -16.93
C GLY A 123 -8.12 -0.06 -17.67
N VAL A 124 -7.93 0.07 -18.99
CA VAL A 124 -8.63 1.06 -19.82
C VAL A 124 -10.02 0.54 -20.13
N THR A 125 -11.04 1.17 -19.52
CA THR A 125 -12.43 0.88 -19.82
C THR A 125 -12.85 1.54 -21.14
N ALA A 126 -13.86 1.01 -21.81
CA ALA A 126 -14.40 1.62 -23.04
C ALA A 126 -14.87 3.07 -22.82
N ALA A 127 -15.28 3.41 -21.59
CA ALA A 127 -15.66 4.77 -21.19
C ALA A 127 -14.48 5.77 -21.26
N MET A 128 -13.25 5.31 -21.00
CA MET A 128 -12.04 6.14 -21.13
C MET A 128 -11.59 6.36 -22.59
N ARG A 129 -12.20 5.64 -23.55
CA ARG A 129 -11.96 5.82 -25.00
C ARG A 129 -12.95 6.77 -25.67
N LEU A 130 -13.92 7.29 -24.95
CA LEU A 130 -14.79 8.34 -25.48
C LEU A 130 -14.04 9.66 -25.40
N ASP A 131 -13.75 10.23 -26.57
CA ASP A 131 -13.16 11.57 -26.69
C ASP A 131 -13.98 12.59 -25.87
N PRO A 132 -13.33 13.57 -25.22
CA PRO A 132 -14.06 14.65 -24.57
C PRO A 132 -14.91 15.40 -25.60
N PRO A 133 -16.15 15.82 -25.27
CA PRO A 133 -16.95 16.61 -26.18
C PRO A 133 -16.22 17.92 -26.49
N THR A 134 -15.75 18.05 -27.73
CA THR A 134 -15.26 19.31 -28.29
C THR A 134 -16.42 20.30 -28.31
N LYS A 135 -16.53 21.16 -27.29
CA LYS A 135 -17.43 22.31 -27.32
C LYS A 135 -16.67 23.54 -27.77
N SER A 136 -16.87 23.85 -29.05
CA SER A 136 -16.63 25.15 -29.66
C SER A 136 -17.36 26.28 -28.90
N SER A 137 -16.69 27.43 -28.87
CA SER A 137 -17.10 28.74 -28.35
C SER A 137 -18.55 29.18 -28.62
N SER A 138 -19.23 29.74 -27.62
CA SER A 138 -19.88 31.07 -27.69
C SER A 138 -20.48 31.50 -26.34
N SER A 139 -20.40 32.81 -26.10
CA SER A 139 -20.68 33.62 -24.91
C SER A 139 -22.10 33.59 -24.32
N SER A 140 -22.21 34.24 -23.14
CA SER A 140 -23.41 34.80 -22.45
C SER A 140 -23.97 33.85 -21.37
N LYS A 141 -24.40 34.23 -20.15
CA LYS A 141 -24.51 35.49 -19.39
C LYS A 141 -25.13 35.11 -18.03
N GLU A 142 -24.68 35.79 -16.97
CA GLU A 142 -25.35 36.03 -15.65
C GLU A 142 -25.67 34.89 -14.66
N ARG A 143 -25.20 35.11 -13.41
CA ARG A 143 -25.81 34.64 -12.14
C ARG A 143 -26.94 35.60 -11.76
N PRO A 144 -27.89 35.17 -10.92
CA PRO A 144 -27.90 35.72 -9.56
C PRO A 144 -28.05 34.66 -8.47
N ALA A 145 -27.95 35.13 -7.23
CA ALA A 145 -27.88 34.41 -5.97
C ALA A 145 -29.22 34.39 -5.22
N GLU A 146 -29.18 33.83 -4.00
CA GLU A 146 -30.16 33.90 -2.88
C GLU A 146 -31.23 32.79 -2.87
N GLU A 147 -31.66 32.18 -1.76
CA GLU A 147 -31.36 32.23 -0.31
C GLU A 147 -32.15 31.08 0.39
N VAL A 148 -31.66 30.63 1.57
CA VAL A 148 -32.36 30.22 2.83
C VAL A 148 -33.36 29.03 2.81
N GLU A 149 -33.02 27.89 3.46
CA GLU A 149 -33.55 27.28 4.74
C GLU A 149 -35.01 26.75 4.63
N GLU A 150 -35.47 25.63 5.21
CA GLU A 150 -35.46 25.13 6.60
C GLU A 150 -35.98 23.65 6.60
N ASP A 151 -35.52 22.88 7.58
CA ASP A 151 -36.18 21.86 8.44
C ASP A 151 -37.15 20.72 8.01
N ASP A 152 -36.97 19.64 8.78
CA ASP A 152 -37.93 18.69 9.38
C ASP A 152 -38.37 17.34 8.74
N GLU A 153 -38.05 16.30 9.52
CA GLU A 153 -38.80 15.10 9.97
C GLU A 153 -39.52 14.11 9.01
N ALA A 154 -39.02 12.86 9.10
CA ALA A 154 -39.68 11.61 9.54
C ALA A 154 -40.79 10.89 8.71
N ASP A 155 -40.55 9.56 8.62
CA ASP A 155 -41.48 8.41 8.45
C ASP A 155 -42.31 8.35 7.14
N ASP A 156 -42.66 7.22 6.53
CA ASP A 156 -42.73 5.80 6.86
C ASP A 156 -42.72 5.02 5.52
N GLU A 157 -42.56 3.69 5.59
CA GLU A 157 -43.24 2.66 4.76
C GLU A 157 -42.28 1.51 4.37
N GLU A 158 -42.41 0.45 5.18
CA GLU A 158 -41.99 -0.93 5.00
C GLU A 158 -42.60 -1.59 3.75
N GLU A 159 -41.87 -2.52 3.11
CA GLU A 159 -42.47 -3.69 2.47
C GLU A 159 -41.52 -4.89 2.57
N GLY A 160 -42.06 -6.00 3.06
CA GLY A 160 -41.33 -7.08 3.68
C GLY A 160 -40.81 -8.17 2.74
N PHE A 161 -39.88 -8.98 3.26
CA PHE A 161 -39.79 -10.39 2.85
C PHE A 161 -39.11 -11.26 3.92
N SER A 162 -39.90 -12.08 4.61
CA SER A 162 -39.44 -13.04 5.61
C SER A 162 -38.66 -14.21 4.99
N ARG A 163 -37.54 -14.65 5.60
CA ARG A 163 -36.96 -16.02 5.50
C ARG A 163 -35.78 -16.24 6.50
N PRO A 164 -35.40 -17.50 6.83
CA PRO A 164 -35.47 -18.04 8.18
C PRO A 164 -34.15 -18.05 8.98
N VAL A 165 -34.29 -17.98 10.30
CA VAL A 165 -33.26 -17.78 11.34
C VAL A 165 -32.21 -18.91 11.47
N SER A 166 -32.43 -20.07 10.87
CA SER A 166 -31.64 -21.28 11.15
C SER A 166 -30.26 -21.35 10.47
N LYS A 167 -29.93 -20.46 9.50
CA LYS A 167 -28.63 -20.46 8.81
C LYS A 167 -27.57 -19.58 9.46
N LYS A 168 -27.97 -18.53 10.20
CA LYS A 168 -27.06 -17.52 10.76
C LYS A 168 -26.25 -18.04 11.96
N GLU A 169 -26.79 -19.01 12.69
CA GLU A 169 -26.09 -19.61 13.84
C GLU A 169 -24.97 -20.59 13.39
N LYS A 170 -25.17 -21.30 12.27
CA LYS A 170 -24.19 -22.25 11.73
C LYS A 170 -22.99 -21.54 11.10
N SER A 171 -23.19 -20.36 10.49
CA SER A 171 -22.08 -19.56 9.95
C SER A 171 -21.23 -18.92 11.06
N ARG A 172 -21.86 -18.53 12.17
CA ARG A 172 -21.18 -17.90 13.31
C ARG A 172 -20.30 -18.90 14.07
N LYS A 173 -20.81 -20.12 14.33
CA LYS A 173 -20.01 -21.21 14.95
C LYS A 173 -18.83 -21.65 14.07
N LYS A 174 -18.97 -21.59 12.74
CA LYS A 174 -17.86 -21.89 11.81
C LYS A 174 -16.79 -20.79 11.77
N ALA A 175 -17.19 -19.53 11.93
CA ALA A 175 -16.27 -18.40 12.02
C ALA A 175 -15.50 -18.38 13.35
N GLU A 176 -16.16 -18.72 14.47
CA GLU A 176 -15.51 -18.86 15.78
C GLU A 176 -14.48 -19.99 15.80
N ALA A 177 -14.81 -21.17 15.29
CA ALA A 177 -13.87 -22.29 15.22
C ALA A 177 -12.65 -22.01 14.32
N ALA A 178 -12.82 -21.22 13.26
CA ALA A 178 -11.72 -20.81 12.39
C ALA A 178 -10.83 -19.75 13.05
N ALA A 179 -11.40 -18.83 13.84
CA ALA A 179 -10.64 -17.84 14.60
C ALA A 179 -9.82 -18.50 15.73
N GLU A 180 -10.40 -19.49 16.42
CA GLU A 180 -9.72 -20.24 17.48
C GLU A 180 -8.54 -21.07 16.95
N ALA A 181 -8.72 -21.74 15.81
CA ALA A 181 -7.64 -22.47 15.14
C ALA A 181 -6.51 -21.54 14.67
N ALA A 182 -6.83 -20.33 14.21
CA ALA A 182 -5.84 -19.34 13.81
C ALA A 182 -5.08 -18.76 15.02
N ALA A 183 -5.73 -18.61 16.18
CA ALA A 183 -5.07 -18.17 17.42
C ALA A 183 -4.12 -19.23 17.97
N ALA A 184 -4.51 -20.51 17.96
CA ALA A 184 -3.65 -21.62 18.39
C ALA A 184 -2.41 -21.80 17.49
N ALA A 185 -2.56 -21.58 16.18
CA ALA A 185 -1.43 -21.62 15.24
C ALA A 185 -0.46 -20.43 15.42
N ARG A 186 -0.94 -19.28 15.90
CA ARG A 186 -0.07 -18.13 16.24
C ARG A 186 0.73 -18.38 17.51
N SER A 187 0.11 -18.96 18.55
CA SER A 187 0.79 -19.25 19.83
C SER A 187 1.88 -20.32 19.72
N THR A 188 1.82 -21.19 18.71
CA THR A 188 2.83 -22.26 18.50
C THR A 188 4.05 -21.79 17.72
N LEU A 189 3.97 -20.64 17.03
CA LEU A 189 5.08 -20.04 16.27
C LEU A 189 5.87 -18.99 17.07
N GLU A 190 5.37 -18.54 18.22
CA GLU A 190 6.06 -17.59 19.11
C GLU A 190 6.89 -18.28 20.22
N ALA A 191 6.94 -19.62 20.20
CA ALA A 191 7.64 -20.44 21.20
C ALA A 191 8.98 -21.04 20.70
N GLU A 192 9.45 -20.65 19.50
CA GLU A 192 10.79 -21.00 18.96
C GLU A 192 11.63 -19.75 18.67
#